data_AF-A0A2E9AMK5-F1
#
_entry.id   AF-A0A2E9AMK5-F1
#
_cell.length_a   1.000
_cell.length_b   1.000
_cell.length_c   1.000
_cell.angle_alpha   90.00
_cell.angle_beta   90.00
_cell.angle_gamma   90.00
#
_symmetry.space_group_name_H-M   'P 1'
#
loop_
_entity.id
_entity.type
_entity.pdbx_description
1 polymer ?
#
loop_
_entity_poly.entity_id
_entity_poly.type
_entity_poly.pdbx_seq_one_letter_code
_entity_poly.pdbx_strand_id
1 'polypeptide(L)'
;MMIKNLPKYAHFVFLTLCFAFNIAYGATFEGIFSSGEKYRANYSIETKTRPNEPATKLLTVKVDLESGQELSYSYEASDFPAVHANPLGFISIVVNQGGMEGSRTYNYLFLSGSKLVSAGEVETLLHLGSVEDILIQKNEEISESAIREFMSSVANERSEEFSNPDHAYPNAMLIILGKSYTEDLRFDAAHSLLDNKEIKEDPVLLTRLKSSFCN
;
A
#
# COMPACT_ATOMS: atom_id res chain seq x y z
N MET A 1 -37.54 -16.95 -69.22
CA MET A 1 -38.54 -16.05 -68.58
C MET A 1 -38.29 -16.05 -67.08
N MET A 2 -38.19 -14.87 -66.47
CA MET A 2 -38.14 -14.57 -65.02
C MET A 2 -36.85 -14.80 -64.18
N ILE A 3 -36.04 -13.73 -64.17
CA ILE A 3 -35.36 -12.99 -63.06
C ILE A 3 -35.46 -13.54 -61.61
N LYS A 4 -34.32 -13.51 -60.89
CA LYS A 4 -34.04 -13.02 -59.50
C LYS A 4 -32.95 -13.91 -58.85
N ASN A 5 -31.95 -13.47 -58.07
CA ASN A 5 -31.50 -12.20 -57.51
C ASN A 5 -30.05 -12.42 -57.00
N LEU A 6 -29.18 -11.41 -57.06
CA LEU A 6 -27.88 -11.39 -56.36
C LEU A 6 -28.06 -11.29 -54.84
N PRO A 7 -27.17 -11.86 -54.01
CA PRO A 7 -26.91 -11.36 -52.68
C PRO A 7 -25.69 -10.43 -52.68
N LYS A 8 -25.91 -9.14 -52.40
CA LYS A 8 -24.87 -8.21 -51.96
C LYS A 8 -24.72 -8.37 -50.44
N TYR A 9 -23.66 -9.04 -49.99
CA TYR A 9 -23.27 -9.03 -48.59
C TYR A 9 -22.56 -7.71 -48.28
N ALA A 10 -23.29 -6.78 -47.67
CA ALA A 10 -22.70 -5.62 -47.01
C ALA A 10 -21.96 -6.10 -45.76
N HIS A 11 -20.63 -6.15 -45.82
CA HIS A 11 -19.79 -6.29 -44.64
C HIS A 11 -19.81 -4.96 -43.87
N PHE A 12 -20.69 -4.88 -42.88
CA PHE A 12 -20.69 -3.83 -41.88
C PHE A 12 -19.54 -4.13 -40.91
N VAL A 13 -18.36 -3.55 -41.15
CA VAL A 13 -17.26 -3.55 -40.19
C VAL A 13 -17.64 -2.58 -39.08
N PHE A 14 -18.21 -3.12 -38.00
CA PHE A 14 -18.41 -2.38 -36.74
C PHE A 14 -17.04 -2.27 -36.07
N LEU A 15 -16.30 -1.21 -36.41
CA LEU A 15 -15.06 -0.86 -35.73
C LEU A 15 -15.44 -0.27 -34.36
N THR A 16 -15.56 -1.13 -33.34
CA THR A 16 -15.77 -0.71 -31.96
C THR A 16 -14.50 -0.01 -31.48
N LEU A 17 -14.46 1.32 -31.58
CA LEU A 17 -13.48 2.12 -30.85
C LEU A 17 -13.74 1.94 -29.36
N CYS A 18 -12.94 1.10 -28.71
CA CYS A 18 -12.79 1.13 -27.26
C CYS A 18 -12.11 2.45 -26.88
N PHE A 19 -12.91 3.49 -26.62
CA PHE A 19 -12.43 4.67 -25.90
C PHE A 19 -12.16 4.23 -24.46
N ALA A 20 -10.88 4.03 -24.11
CA ALA A 20 -10.46 3.89 -22.72
C ALA A 20 -10.72 5.23 -22.02
N PHE A 21 -11.78 5.30 -21.21
CA PHE A 21 -11.99 6.40 -20.29
C PHE A 21 -10.98 6.26 -19.15
N ASN A 22 -9.86 6.99 -19.22
CA ASN A 22 -8.96 7.17 -18.08
C ASN A 22 -9.64 8.11 -17.09
N ILE A 23 -10.38 7.57 -16.13
CA ILE A 23 -10.83 8.34 -14.98
C ILE A 23 -9.62 8.49 -14.05
N ALA A 24 -9.01 9.68 -14.06
CA ALA A 24 -7.91 10.02 -13.16
C ALA A 24 -8.49 10.54 -11.84
N TYR A 25 -8.30 9.78 -10.76
CA TYR A 25 -8.56 10.24 -9.40
C TYR A 25 -7.28 10.78 -8.79
N GLY A 26 -7.33 11.93 -8.13
CA GLY A 26 -6.16 12.45 -7.42
C GLY A 26 -6.51 13.35 -6.26
N ALA A 27 -5.63 13.38 -5.26
CA ALA A 27 -5.72 14.26 -4.11
C ALA A 27 -4.31 14.72 -3.67
N THR A 28 -4.28 15.80 -2.92
CA THR A 28 -3.07 16.39 -2.34
C THR A 28 -3.09 16.23 -0.83
N PHE A 29 -1.93 15.93 -0.24
CA PHE A 29 -1.74 15.80 1.20
C PHE A 29 -0.34 16.28 1.59
N GLU A 30 -0.13 16.54 2.88
CA GLU A 30 1.15 17.00 3.42
C GLU A 30 1.54 16.12 4.61
N GLY A 31 2.83 16.07 4.92
CA GLY A 31 3.35 15.28 6.03
C GLY A 31 4.81 15.60 6.33
N ILE A 32 5.36 14.82 7.25
CA ILE A 32 6.75 14.93 7.69
C ILE A 32 7.29 13.52 7.76
N PHE A 33 8.34 13.19 7.00
CA PHE A 33 9.00 11.88 7.08
C PHE A 33 9.62 11.64 8.45
N SER A 34 9.92 10.39 8.78
CA SER A 34 10.58 10.04 10.05
C SER A 34 11.93 10.75 10.20
N SER A 35 12.61 11.07 9.09
CA SER A 35 13.83 11.90 9.07
C SER A 35 13.63 13.38 9.46
N GLY A 36 12.38 13.82 9.67
CA GLY A 36 12.03 15.22 9.91
C GLY A 36 11.82 16.06 8.64
N GLU A 37 12.09 15.52 7.46
CA GLU A 37 11.88 16.24 6.19
C GLU A 37 10.38 16.40 5.91
N LYS A 38 9.93 17.65 5.77
CA LYS A 38 8.54 17.94 5.40
C LYS A 38 8.33 17.72 3.91
N TYR A 39 7.11 17.34 3.56
CA TYR A 39 6.74 17.16 2.16
C TYR A 39 5.30 17.57 1.87
N ARG A 40 5.08 17.93 0.61
CA ARG A 40 3.76 17.97 -0.02
C ARG A 40 3.71 16.87 -1.06
N ALA A 41 2.63 16.11 -1.09
CA ALA A 41 2.44 15.02 -2.02
C ALA A 41 1.13 15.16 -2.78
N ASN A 42 1.13 14.76 -4.04
CA ASN A 42 -0.07 14.53 -4.81
C ASN A 42 -0.02 13.12 -5.39
N TYR A 43 -1.17 12.48 -5.48
CA TYR A 43 -1.26 11.19 -6.14
C TYR A 43 -2.31 11.19 -7.25
N SER A 44 -2.11 10.33 -8.23
CA SER A 44 -3.04 10.08 -9.33
C SER A 44 -3.21 8.58 -9.54
N ILE A 45 -4.45 8.14 -9.81
CA ILE A 45 -4.77 6.74 -10.11
C ILE A 45 -5.34 6.66 -11.51
N GLU A 46 -4.74 5.84 -12.35
CA GLU A 46 -5.19 5.53 -13.70
C GLU A 46 -5.68 4.08 -13.77
N THR A 47 -6.76 3.81 -14.51
CA THR A 47 -7.19 2.43 -14.76
C THR A 47 -6.55 1.92 -16.04
N LYS A 48 -5.67 0.92 -15.93
CA LYS A 48 -5.11 0.21 -17.07
C LYS A 48 -6.02 -0.95 -17.44
N THR A 49 -6.41 -1.01 -18.72
CA THR A 49 -7.16 -2.13 -19.28
C THR A 49 -6.35 -2.75 -20.41
N ARG A 50 -6.10 -4.06 -20.35
CA ARG A 50 -5.51 -4.83 -21.45
C ARG A 50 -6.50 -5.91 -21.92
N PRO A 51 -6.51 -6.27 -23.23
CA PRO A 51 -7.39 -7.32 -23.72
C PRO A 51 -7.15 -8.64 -22.97
N ASN A 52 -8.22 -9.24 -22.46
CA ASN A 52 -8.22 -10.52 -21.73
C ASN A 52 -7.44 -10.52 -20.39
N GLU A 53 -7.09 -9.37 -19.84
CA GLU A 53 -6.52 -9.24 -18.49
C GLU A 53 -7.50 -8.48 -17.59
N PRO A 54 -7.55 -8.80 -16.28
CA PRO A 54 -8.24 -7.95 -15.32
C PRO A 54 -7.71 -6.52 -15.40
N ALA A 55 -8.60 -5.53 -15.23
CA ALA A 55 -8.17 -4.14 -15.16
C ALA A 55 -7.33 -3.91 -13.90
N THR A 56 -6.23 -3.18 -14.02
CA THR A 56 -5.37 -2.80 -12.89
C THR A 56 -5.43 -1.30 -12.64
N LYS A 57 -5.07 -0.86 -11.44
CA LYS A 57 -4.98 0.53 -11.03
C LYS A 57 -3.51 0.92 -10.92
N LEU A 58 -3.06 1.83 -11.78
CA LEU A 58 -1.74 2.43 -11.67
C LEU A 58 -1.84 3.68 -10.80
N LEU A 59 -1.32 3.58 -9.58
CA LEU A 59 -1.09 4.71 -8.69
C LEU A 59 0.28 5.33 -9.00
N THR A 60 0.32 6.66 -9.07
CA THR A 60 1.55 7.45 -9.07
C THR A 60 1.49 8.45 -7.93
N VAL A 61 2.47 8.41 -7.04
CA VAL A 61 2.66 9.36 -5.93
C VAL A 61 3.82 10.26 -6.29
N LYS A 62 3.59 11.56 -6.36
CA LYS A 62 4.62 12.59 -6.51
C LYS A 62 4.78 13.33 -5.20
N VAL A 63 6.02 13.56 -4.79
CA VAL A 63 6.36 14.16 -3.50
C VAL A 63 7.36 15.28 -3.73
N ASP A 64 6.99 16.47 -3.31
CA ASP A 64 7.81 17.67 -3.28
C ASP A 64 8.34 17.84 -1.85
N LEU A 65 9.65 17.75 -1.68
CA LEU A 65 10.32 17.94 -0.39
C LEU A 65 10.55 19.44 -0.11
N GLU A 66 10.57 19.84 1.17
CA GLU A 66 10.88 21.22 1.59
C GLU A 66 12.31 21.65 1.14
N SER A 67 13.22 20.69 1.04
CA SER A 67 14.55 20.84 0.42
C SER A 67 14.54 21.17 -1.08
N GLY A 68 13.40 21.12 -1.76
CA GLY A 68 13.23 21.40 -3.19
C GLY A 68 13.48 20.21 -4.10
N GLN A 69 13.69 19.02 -3.55
CA GLN A 69 13.78 17.79 -4.33
C GLN A 69 12.40 17.25 -4.66
N GLU A 70 12.21 16.80 -5.91
CA GLU A 70 11.01 16.08 -6.36
C GLU A 70 11.28 14.57 -6.41
N LEU A 71 10.33 13.78 -5.91
CA LEU A 71 10.36 12.32 -5.89
C LEU A 71 9.08 11.75 -6.51
N SER A 72 9.18 10.56 -7.09
CA SER A 72 8.03 9.86 -7.65
C SER A 72 8.09 8.37 -7.33
N TYR A 73 6.95 7.78 -7.03
CA TYR A 73 6.77 6.35 -6.85
C TYR A 73 5.53 5.88 -7.62
N SER A 74 5.63 4.73 -8.28
CA SER A 74 4.51 4.11 -8.99
C SER A 74 4.20 2.74 -8.41
N TYR A 75 2.91 2.41 -8.33
CA TYR A 75 2.38 1.19 -7.76
C TYR A 75 1.24 0.66 -8.61
N GLU A 76 1.21 -0.64 -8.91
CA GLU A 76 0.12 -1.26 -9.65
C GLU A 76 -0.68 -2.16 -8.70
N ALA A 77 -1.99 -1.91 -8.61
CA ALA A 77 -2.91 -2.58 -7.69
C ALA A 77 -4.07 -3.25 -8.45
N SER A 78 -4.66 -4.31 -7.89
CA SER A 78 -5.88 -4.93 -8.47
C SER A 78 -7.12 -4.07 -8.29
N ASP A 79 -7.14 -3.19 -7.28
CA ASP A 79 -8.27 -2.31 -6.96
C ASP A 79 -7.79 -0.90 -6.56
N PHE A 80 -8.69 0.04 -6.34
CA PHE A 80 -8.37 1.43 -6.03
C PHE A 80 -7.59 1.56 -4.71
N PRO A 81 -6.31 1.99 -4.78
CA PRO A 81 -5.54 2.23 -3.58
C PRO A 81 -6.00 3.53 -2.89
N ALA A 82 -5.98 3.51 -1.56
CA ALA A 82 -6.00 4.70 -0.73
C ALA A 82 -4.56 5.06 -0.35
N VAL A 83 -4.27 6.37 -0.29
CA VAL A 83 -2.94 6.89 0.07
C VAL A 83 -3.07 7.81 1.26
N HIS A 84 -2.25 7.60 2.28
CA HIS A 84 -2.28 8.38 3.52
C HIS A 84 -0.87 8.83 3.92
N ALA A 85 -0.74 10.08 4.36
CA ALA A 85 0.38 10.48 5.21
C ALA A 85 0.16 9.89 6.59
N ASN A 86 1.12 9.12 7.07
CA ASN A 86 1.06 8.52 8.39
C ASN A 86 1.74 9.44 9.42
N PRO A 87 1.13 9.66 10.61
CA PRO A 87 1.76 10.40 11.70
C PRO A 87 3.11 9.85 12.15
N LEU A 88 3.44 8.59 11.87
CA LEU A 88 4.75 7.99 12.12
C LEU A 88 5.84 8.41 11.11
N GLY A 89 5.48 9.18 10.09
CA GLY A 89 6.43 9.78 9.15
C GLY A 89 6.79 8.91 7.95
N PHE A 90 5.77 8.28 7.36
CA PHE A 90 5.86 7.59 6.09
C PHE A 90 4.55 7.76 5.32
N ILE A 91 4.52 7.33 4.07
CA ILE A 91 3.30 7.29 3.25
C ILE A 91 2.81 5.84 3.23
N SER A 92 1.56 5.59 3.58
CA SER A 92 0.96 4.26 3.43
C SER A 92 0.04 4.21 2.21
N ILE A 93 0.21 3.18 1.40
CA ILE A 93 -0.73 2.79 0.34
C ILE A 93 -1.50 1.58 0.86
N VAL A 94 -2.83 1.65 0.83
CA VAL A 94 -3.73 0.58 1.27
C VAL A 94 -4.65 0.19 0.14
N VAL A 95 -4.69 -1.10 -0.19
CA VAL A 95 -5.62 -1.66 -1.18
C VAL A 95 -6.56 -2.60 -0.46
N ASN A 96 -7.87 -2.37 -0.58
CA ASN A 96 -8.89 -3.29 -0.08
C ASN A 96 -9.50 -4.02 -1.27
N GLN A 97 -9.50 -5.34 -1.24
CA GLN A 97 -10.05 -6.19 -2.29
C GLN A 97 -11.06 -7.14 -1.65
N GLY A 98 -12.34 -7.02 -2.02
CA GLY A 98 -13.38 -7.76 -1.31
C GLY A 98 -13.66 -7.18 0.07
N GLY A 99 -14.91 -7.34 0.53
CA GLY A 99 -15.38 -6.77 1.79
C GLY A 99 -14.97 -7.65 2.97
N MET A 100 -15.91 -8.44 3.47
CA MET A 100 -15.65 -9.40 4.56
C MET A 100 -14.91 -10.65 4.10
N GLU A 101 -14.97 -10.95 2.81
CA GLU A 101 -14.23 -12.04 2.14
C GLU A 101 -13.30 -11.38 1.13
N GLY A 102 -11.99 -11.50 1.31
CA GLY A 102 -11.06 -10.78 0.46
C GLY A 102 -9.67 -10.61 1.05
N SER A 103 -9.00 -9.53 0.68
CA SER A 103 -7.71 -9.15 1.23
C SER A 103 -7.56 -7.65 1.43
N ARG A 104 -6.65 -7.28 2.33
CA ARG A 104 -6.18 -5.91 2.49
C ARG A 104 -4.66 -5.89 2.46
N THR A 105 -4.12 -5.13 1.51
CA THR A 105 -2.68 -4.99 1.28
C THR A 105 -2.19 -3.62 1.74
N TYR A 106 -1.08 -3.62 2.48
CA TYR A 106 -0.41 -2.43 2.99
C TYR A 106 0.98 -2.33 2.36
N ASN A 107 1.30 -1.17 1.78
CA ASN A 107 2.62 -0.85 1.25
C ASN A 107 3.11 0.47 1.87
N TYR A 108 4.33 0.48 2.42
CA TYR A 108 4.87 1.61 3.17
C TYR A 108 6.00 2.28 2.40
N LEU A 109 5.83 3.55 2.08
CA LEU A 109 6.85 4.34 1.42
C LEU A 109 7.57 5.25 2.41
N PHE A 110 8.89 5.19 2.39
CA PHE A 110 9.74 6.02 3.23
C PHE A 110 10.88 6.63 2.41
N LEU A 111 11.54 7.63 2.98
CA LEU A 111 12.69 8.27 2.38
C LEU A 111 13.95 7.46 2.73
N SER A 112 14.63 6.93 1.71
CA SER A 112 15.93 6.27 1.86
C SER A 112 16.97 7.03 1.05
N GLY A 113 17.75 7.87 1.73
CA GLY A 113 18.62 8.85 1.08
C GLY A 113 17.78 9.82 0.24
N SER A 114 18.09 9.94 -1.05
CA SER A 114 17.39 10.84 -1.98
C SER A 114 16.30 10.14 -2.81
N LYS A 115 15.71 9.04 -2.32
CA LYS A 115 14.69 8.26 -3.03
C LYS A 115 13.49 7.97 -2.14
N LEU A 116 12.30 8.06 -2.73
CA LEU A 116 11.08 7.49 -2.15
C LEU A 116 11.01 6.01 -2.52
N VAL A 117 11.01 5.13 -1.51
CA VAL A 117 11.09 3.68 -1.71
C VAL A 117 10.05 2.94 -0.89
N SER A 118 9.63 1.77 -1.37
CA SER A 118 8.75 0.87 -0.63
C SER A 118 9.55 -0.05 0.29
N ALA A 119 9.05 -0.26 1.51
CA ALA A 119 9.54 -1.27 2.44
C ALA A 119 9.07 -2.70 2.09
N GLY A 120 8.22 -2.86 1.08
CA GLY A 120 7.51 -4.10 0.78
C GLY A 120 6.03 -4.03 1.13
N GLU A 121 5.37 -5.18 1.01
CA GLU A 121 3.93 -5.33 1.14
C GLU A 121 3.57 -6.33 2.24
N VAL A 122 2.50 -6.03 2.96
CA VAL A 122 1.84 -6.95 3.88
C VAL A 122 0.41 -7.13 3.42
N GLU A 123 0.04 -8.34 3.02
CA GLU A 123 -1.31 -8.70 2.64
C GLU A 123 -1.97 -9.48 3.78
N THR A 124 -3.15 -9.03 4.19
CA THR A 124 -4.01 -9.73 5.14
C THR A 124 -5.13 -10.40 4.37
N LEU A 125 -5.31 -11.71 4.54
CA LEU A 125 -6.45 -12.44 3.99
C LEU A 125 -7.61 -12.39 5.00
N LEU A 126 -8.81 -12.11 4.52
CA LEU A 126 -10.00 -11.89 5.34
C LEU A 126 -11.05 -12.98 5.07
N HIS A 127 -11.55 -13.58 6.16
CA HIS A 127 -12.72 -14.44 6.16
C HIS A 127 -13.73 -13.93 7.20
N LEU A 128 -14.96 -13.68 6.76
CA LEU A 128 -16.03 -13.08 7.57
C LEU A 128 -15.60 -11.80 8.33
N GLY A 129 -14.73 -11.01 7.71
CA GLY A 129 -14.22 -9.74 8.24
C GLY A 129 -13.12 -9.88 9.30
N SER A 130 -12.64 -11.10 9.56
CA SER A 130 -11.51 -11.39 10.46
C SER A 130 -10.27 -11.77 9.67
N VAL A 131 -9.07 -11.45 10.18
CA VAL A 131 -7.82 -11.87 9.54
C VAL A 131 -7.65 -13.38 9.70
N GLU A 132 -7.51 -14.08 8.57
CA GLU A 132 -7.24 -15.52 8.50
C GLU A 132 -5.74 -15.79 8.35
N ASP A 133 -5.04 -15.02 7.51
CA ASP A 133 -3.59 -15.14 7.31
C ASP A 133 -2.95 -13.80 6.95
N ILE A 134 -1.62 -13.75 7.08
CA ILE A 134 -0.78 -12.59 6.77
C ILE A 134 0.39 -13.05 5.90
N LEU A 135 0.46 -12.51 4.70
CA LEU A 135 1.51 -12.73 3.72
C LEU A 135 2.41 -11.50 3.67
N ILE A 136 3.72 -11.73 3.58
CA ILE A 136 4.72 -10.65 3.55
C ILE A 136 5.55 -10.79 2.28
N GLN A 137 5.62 -9.71 1.50
CA GLN A 137 6.47 -9.61 0.33
C GLN A 137 7.47 -8.47 0.53
N LYS A 138 8.74 -8.81 0.71
CA LYS A 138 9.81 -7.82 0.90
C LYS A 138 10.15 -7.14 -0.43
N ASN A 139 10.63 -5.91 -0.33
CA ASN A 139 11.33 -5.24 -1.42
C ASN A 139 12.81 -5.61 -1.37
N GLU A 140 13.21 -6.58 -2.18
CA GLU A 140 14.58 -7.10 -2.25
C GLU A 140 15.62 -6.07 -2.74
N GLU A 141 15.18 -4.92 -3.28
CA GLU A 141 16.08 -3.83 -3.69
C GLU A 141 16.53 -2.96 -2.51
N ILE A 142 15.89 -3.09 -1.34
CA ILE A 142 16.19 -2.31 -0.15
C ILE A 142 17.04 -3.10 0.82
N SER A 143 18.11 -2.48 1.33
CA SER A 143 18.97 -3.13 2.32
C SER A 143 18.27 -3.25 3.67
N GLU A 144 18.55 -4.35 4.38
CA GLU A 144 18.10 -4.54 5.77
C GLU A 144 18.51 -3.37 6.68
N SER A 145 19.67 -2.75 6.41
CA SER A 145 20.15 -1.59 7.17
C SER A 145 19.24 -0.36 7.00
N ALA A 146 18.72 -0.11 5.79
CA ALA A 146 17.83 1.01 5.51
C ALA A 146 16.47 0.81 6.19
N ILE A 147 15.93 -0.41 6.14
CA ILE A 147 14.72 -0.75 6.90
C ILE A 147 14.97 -0.59 8.40
N ARG A 148 16.12 -1.06 8.90
CA ARG A 148 16.45 -0.94 10.32
C ARG A 148 16.53 0.51 10.77
N GLU A 149 17.16 1.37 9.99
CA GLU A 149 17.25 2.81 10.25
C GLU A 149 15.87 3.47 10.26
N PHE A 150 15.06 3.20 9.22
CA PHE A 150 13.69 3.68 9.13
C PHE A 150 12.85 3.26 10.36
N MET A 151 12.83 1.96 10.67
CA MET A 151 12.07 1.43 11.79
C MET A 151 12.56 1.98 13.14
N SER A 152 13.87 2.21 13.29
CA SER A 152 14.44 2.81 14.51
C SER A 152 14.08 4.28 14.66
N SER A 153 14.10 5.06 13.57
CA SER A 153 13.68 6.46 13.55
C SER A 153 12.20 6.57 13.93
N VAL A 154 11.34 5.74 13.32
CA VAL A 154 9.91 5.67 13.65
C VAL A 154 9.69 5.32 15.13
N ALA A 155 10.41 4.32 15.66
CA ALA A 155 10.27 3.88 17.05
C ALA A 155 10.73 4.93 18.08
N ASN A 156 11.81 5.66 17.79
CA ASN A 156 12.43 6.59 18.73
C ASN A 156 11.78 7.97 18.70
N GLU A 157 11.47 8.48 17.51
CA GLU A 157 11.04 9.87 17.33
C GLU A 157 9.53 10.04 17.48
N ARG A 158 8.75 8.97 17.30
CA ARG A 158 7.29 9.00 17.25
C ARG A 158 6.64 7.85 18.04
N SER A 159 7.27 7.48 19.15
CA SER A 159 6.83 6.39 20.04
C SER A 159 5.37 6.53 20.50
N GLU A 160 4.92 7.76 20.78
CA GLU A 160 3.56 8.03 21.26
C GLU A 160 2.48 7.66 20.22
N GLU A 161 2.78 7.82 18.93
CA GLU A 161 1.84 7.53 17.83
C GLU A 161 1.61 6.03 17.63
N PHE A 162 2.50 5.16 18.12
CA PHE A 162 2.25 3.71 18.13
C PHE A 162 1.09 3.31 19.03
N SER A 163 0.78 4.11 20.05
CA SER A 163 -0.32 3.84 20.96
C SER A 163 -1.68 4.34 20.44
N ASN A 164 -1.69 5.07 19.33
CA ASN A 164 -2.91 5.61 18.75
C ASN A 164 -3.82 4.48 18.23
N PRO A 165 -5.03 4.31 18.79
CA PRO A 165 -5.93 3.23 18.39
C PRO A 165 -6.34 3.32 16.92
N ASP A 166 -6.48 4.53 16.36
CA ASP A 166 -6.91 4.72 14.97
C ASP A 166 -5.87 4.22 13.95
N HIS A 167 -4.66 3.92 14.40
CA HIS A 167 -3.55 3.46 13.57
C HIS A 167 -3.00 2.09 14.01
N ALA A 168 -3.69 1.39 14.92
CA ALA A 168 -3.20 0.14 15.48
C ALA A 168 -2.91 -0.94 14.42
N TYR A 169 -3.83 -1.15 13.48
CA TYR A 169 -3.66 -2.13 12.39
C TYR A 169 -2.49 -1.78 11.45
N PRO A 170 -2.44 -0.58 10.82
CA PRO A 170 -1.31 -0.18 9.99
C PRO A 170 0.04 -0.26 10.72
N ASN A 171 0.08 0.10 12.01
CA ASN A 171 1.30 0.07 12.82
C ASN A 171 1.73 -1.37 13.14
N ALA A 172 0.80 -2.27 13.43
CA ALA A 172 1.08 -3.69 13.64
C ALA A 172 1.63 -4.34 12.36
N MET A 173 1.03 -4.06 11.20
CA MET A 173 1.49 -4.54 9.90
C MET A 173 2.91 -4.04 9.59
N LEU A 174 3.22 -2.77 9.89
CA LEU A 174 4.56 -2.21 9.72
C LEU A 174 5.62 -2.94 10.57
N ILE A 175 5.30 -3.28 11.83
CA ILE A 175 6.21 -4.03 12.72
C ILE A 175 6.45 -5.45 12.20
N ILE A 176 5.38 -6.12 11.76
CA ILE A 176 5.46 -7.46 11.16
C ILE A 176 6.36 -7.44 9.91
N LEU A 177 6.19 -6.44 9.05
CA LEU A 177 7.07 -6.24 7.89
C LEU A 177 8.52 -6.02 8.32
N GLY A 178 8.77 -5.09 9.24
CA GLY A 178 10.11 -4.78 9.73
C GLY A 178 10.84 -6.01 10.28
N LYS A 179 10.18 -6.81 11.12
CA LYS A 179 10.74 -8.05 11.67
C LYS A 179 11.12 -9.05 10.59
N SER A 180 10.39 -9.09 9.47
CA SER A 180 10.72 -9.98 8.36
C SER A 180 12.09 -9.68 7.73
N TYR A 181 12.61 -8.44 7.88
CA TYR A 181 13.96 -8.08 7.42
C TYR A 181 15.04 -8.44 8.43
N THR A 182 14.77 -8.34 9.73
CA THR A 182 15.79 -8.62 10.74
C THR A 182 15.19 -8.93 12.11
N GLU A 183 15.76 -9.94 12.77
CA GLU A 183 15.34 -10.37 14.11
C GLU A 183 15.74 -9.38 15.23
N ASP A 184 16.70 -8.48 14.98
CA ASP A 184 17.25 -7.58 16.01
C ASP A 184 16.41 -6.33 16.29
N LEU A 185 15.33 -6.11 15.54
CA LEU A 185 14.51 -4.93 15.72
C LEU A 185 13.78 -4.96 17.07
N ARG A 186 14.09 -3.97 17.90
CA ARG A 186 13.41 -3.75 19.18
C ARG A 186 12.44 -2.60 19.05
N PHE A 187 11.18 -2.87 19.41
CA PHE A 187 10.11 -1.88 19.40
C PHE A 187 9.51 -1.75 20.79
N ASP A 188 10.32 -1.34 21.77
CA ASP A 188 9.86 -1.19 23.16
C ASP A 188 8.63 -0.28 23.23
N ALA A 189 8.63 0.82 22.46
CA ALA A 189 7.49 1.72 22.32
C ALA A 189 6.23 1.08 21.71
N ALA A 190 6.38 0.05 20.86
CA ALA A 190 5.24 -0.58 20.20
C ALA A 190 4.61 -1.72 20.99
N HIS A 191 5.14 -2.07 22.17
CA HIS A 191 4.52 -3.08 23.03
C HIS A 191 3.09 -2.70 23.44
N SER A 192 2.77 -1.40 23.50
CA SER A 192 1.40 -0.92 23.76
C SER A 192 0.39 -1.38 22.71
N LEU A 193 0.81 -1.72 21.50
CA LEU A 193 -0.07 -2.30 20.48
C LEU A 193 -0.61 -3.68 20.89
N LEU A 194 0.16 -4.45 21.66
CA LEU A 194 -0.32 -5.73 22.21
C LEU A 194 -1.48 -5.54 23.18
N ASP A 195 -1.61 -4.33 23.74
CA ASP A 195 -2.69 -3.98 24.65
C ASP A 195 -3.90 -3.34 23.98
N ASN A 196 -3.77 -2.93 22.71
CA ASN A 196 -4.85 -2.36 21.92
C ASN A 196 -6.02 -3.35 21.78
N LYS A 197 -7.25 -2.84 21.95
CA LYS A 197 -8.47 -3.66 21.91
C LYS A 197 -8.65 -4.38 20.58
N GLU A 198 -8.47 -3.67 19.47
CA GLU A 198 -8.70 -4.22 18.13
C GLU A 198 -7.69 -5.33 17.82
N ILE A 199 -6.42 -5.12 18.20
CA ILE A 199 -5.37 -6.13 18.07
C ILE A 199 -5.65 -7.35 18.96
N LYS A 200 -6.14 -7.15 20.19
CA LYS A 200 -6.49 -8.26 21.11
C LYS A 200 -7.64 -9.12 20.62
N GLU A 201 -8.59 -8.52 19.91
CA GLU A 201 -9.78 -9.19 19.37
C GLU A 201 -9.47 -9.97 18.08
N ASP A 202 -8.30 -9.73 17.46
CA ASP A 202 -7.82 -10.44 16.27
C ASP A 202 -6.70 -11.45 16.62
N PRO A 203 -7.02 -12.75 16.76
CA PRO A 203 -6.07 -13.74 17.27
C PRO A 203 -4.89 -14.01 16.31
N VAL A 204 -5.11 -13.93 14.99
CA VAL A 204 -4.06 -14.15 14.00
C VAL A 204 -3.08 -13.00 14.03
N LEU A 205 -3.59 -11.77 14.00
CA LEU A 205 -2.78 -10.57 14.11
C LEU A 205 -2.00 -10.53 15.42
N LEU A 206 -2.67 -10.76 16.55
CA LEU A 206 -2.02 -10.77 17.87
C LEU A 206 -0.89 -11.80 17.93
N THR A 207 -1.10 -13.00 17.39
CA THR A 207 -0.09 -14.06 17.39
C THR A 207 1.12 -13.68 16.55
N ARG A 208 0.90 -13.17 15.33
CA ARG A 208 1.98 -12.70 14.45
C ARG A 208 2.74 -11.54 15.07
N LEU A 209 2.03 -10.56 15.62
CA LEU A 209 2.65 -9.40 16.26
C LEU A 209 3.48 -9.80 17.50
N LYS A 210 2.97 -10.71 18.36
CA LYS A 210 3.76 -11.25 19.49
C LYS A 210 5.04 -11.93 19.04
N SER A 211 4.99 -12.70 17.95
CA SER A 211 6.19 -13.34 17.39
C SER A 211 7.24 -12.33 16.93
N SER A 212 6.84 -11.10 16.61
CA SER A 212 7.78 -10.02 16.27
C SER A 212 8.55 -9.48 17.47
N PHE A 213 8.02 -9.64 18.69
CA PHE A 213 8.65 -9.17 19.93
C PHE A 213 9.46 -10.24 20.66
N CYS A 214 9.19 -11.53 20.43
CA CYS A 214 9.92 -12.63 21.05
C CYS A 214 11.15 -13.00 20.20
N ASN A 215 12.34 -13.02 20.81
CA ASN A 215 13.56 -13.61 20.25
C ASN A 215 13.79 -15.00 20.86
#